data_AF-A0A4R4LJ16-F1
#
_entry.id   AF-A0A4R4LJ16-F1
#
_cell.length_a   1.000
_cell.length_b   1.000
_cell.length_c   1.000
_cell.angle_alpha   90.00
_cell.angle_beta   90.00
_cell.angle_gamma   90.00
#
_symmetry.space_group_name_H-M   'P 1'
#
loop_
_entity.id
_entity.type
_entity.pdbx_description
1 polymer ?
#
loop_
_entity_poly.entity_id
_entity_poly.type
_entity_poly.pdbx_seq_one_letter_code
_entity_poly.pdbx_strand_id
1 'polypeptide(L)'
;MIESQREAVPRNDGGELDTNLAFLSFARSCVLKKVAGLNEEQLRRRLVVSDTTLLGLVQHLTDAERYWFGYTFAGDPRYADVDSDMVVAPDRSPDQIIAGYRAAIADSDAHISAASGLDVLTAQPVGDAPRTLRWVLAHMTSETVRHAGHADILRELIDGATGR
;
A
#
# COMPACT_ATOMS: atom_id res chain seq x y z
N MET A 1 -19.42 -6.56 -19.55
CA MET A 1 -18.24 -6.45 -18.68
C MET A 1 -18.59 -7.07 -17.35
N ILE A 2 -17.75 -7.98 -16.84
CA ILE A 2 -17.98 -8.64 -15.56
C ILE A 2 -17.26 -7.81 -14.50
N GLU A 3 -18.02 -7.04 -13.73
CA GLU A 3 -17.56 -6.33 -12.53
C GLU A 3 -17.21 -7.40 -11.47
N SER A 4 -15.98 -7.91 -11.49
CA SER A 4 -15.59 -9.11 -10.74
C SER A 4 -14.79 -8.84 -9.48
N GLN A 5 -14.29 -7.61 -9.31
CA GLN A 5 -13.33 -7.27 -8.25
C GLN A 5 -13.78 -6.13 -7.32
N ARG A 6 -15.03 -5.66 -7.42
CA ARG A 6 -15.52 -4.55 -6.58
C ARG A 6 -15.74 -5.02 -5.13
N GLU A 7 -15.24 -4.24 -4.19
CA GLU A 7 -15.46 -4.45 -2.76
C GLU A 7 -16.41 -3.40 -2.21
N ALA A 8 -17.24 -3.80 -1.22
CA ALA A 8 -18.12 -2.86 -0.56
C ALA A 8 -17.29 -1.87 0.26
N VAL A 9 -17.62 -0.58 0.13
CA VAL A 9 -17.00 0.48 0.94
C VAL A 9 -17.21 0.17 2.43
N PRO A 10 -16.16 0.28 3.27
CA PRO A 10 -16.29 0.05 4.70
C PRO A 10 -17.31 1.00 5.33
N ARG A 11 -18.01 0.52 6.36
CA ARG A 11 -19.04 1.28 7.10
C ARG A 11 -18.68 1.53 8.56
N ASN A 12 -17.44 1.23 8.95
CA ASN A 12 -16.96 1.39 10.32
C ASN A 12 -16.82 2.89 10.63
N ASP A 13 -17.63 3.37 11.58
CA ASP A 13 -17.70 4.77 12.00
C ASP A 13 -17.65 4.95 13.53
N GLY A 14 -17.11 3.96 14.25
CA GLY A 14 -17.01 3.93 15.72
C GLY A 14 -16.12 5.02 16.34
N GLY A 15 -15.33 5.69 15.50
CA GLY A 15 -14.45 6.79 15.88
C GLY A 15 -13.50 7.11 14.73
N GLU A 16 -12.71 8.17 14.89
CA GLU A 16 -11.84 8.60 13.80
C GLU A 16 -10.75 7.57 13.46
N LEU A 17 -10.18 6.89 14.46
CA LEU A 17 -9.19 5.84 14.23
C LEU A 17 -9.82 4.65 13.50
N ASP A 18 -10.98 4.18 13.96
CA ASP A 18 -11.71 3.07 13.34
C ASP A 18 -12.03 3.35 11.87
N THR A 19 -12.52 4.56 11.57
CA THR A 19 -12.79 4.99 10.20
C THR A 19 -11.51 4.99 9.36
N ASN A 20 -10.42 5.60 9.84
CA ASN A 20 -9.16 5.65 9.09
C ASN A 20 -8.60 4.25 8.81
N LEU A 21 -8.61 3.36 9.80
CA LEU A 21 -8.10 1.99 9.63
C LEU A 21 -8.97 1.16 8.68
N ALA A 22 -10.28 1.34 8.71
CA ALA A 22 -11.17 0.66 7.79
C ALA A 22 -10.90 1.08 6.33
N PHE A 23 -10.72 2.37 6.06
CA PHE A 23 -10.40 2.88 4.72
C PHE A 23 -8.98 2.52 4.26
N LEU A 24 -7.98 2.56 5.14
CA LEU A 24 -6.63 2.11 4.81
C LEU A 24 -6.61 0.60 4.49
N SER A 25 -7.27 -0.22 5.31
CA SER A 25 -7.39 -1.66 5.09
C SER A 25 -8.11 -1.98 3.76
N PHE A 26 -9.16 -1.23 3.46
CA PHE A 26 -9.88 -1.34 2.18
C PHE A 26 -9.00 -0.95 0.98
N ALA A 27 -8.18 0.09 1.08
CA ALA A 27 -7.26 0.46 0.01
C ALA A 27 -6.19 -0.64 -0.21
N ARG A 28 -5.62 -1.17 0.88
CA ARG A 28 -4.65 -2.29 0.84
C ARG A 28 -5.26 -3.56 0.22
N SER A 29 -6.50 -3.91 0.58
CA SER A 29 -7.20 -5.08 0.01
C SER A 29 -7.47 -4.91 -1.48
N CYS A 30 -7.83 -3.70 -1.93
CA CYS A 30 -8.03 -3.38 -3.34
C CYS A 30 -6.76 -3.70 -4.15
N VAL A 31 -5.58 -3.26 -3.69
CA VAL A 31 -4.29 -3.54 -4.35
C VAL A 31 -4.04 -5.04 -4.44
N LEU A 32 -4.19 -5.78 -3.34
CA LEU A 32 -3.95 -7.22 -3.29
C LEU A 32 -4.89 -8.01 -4.22
N LYS A 33 -6.13 -7.54 -4.40
CA LYS A 33 -7.07 -8.13 -5.36
C LYS A 33 -6.61 -7.96 -6.81
N LYS A 34 -6.01 -6.82 -7.18
CA LYS A 34 -5.56 -6.58 -8.56
C LYS A 34 -4.44 -7.50 -9.00
N VAL A 35 -3.68 -8.09 -8.08
CA VAL A 35 -2.62 -9.05 -8.40
C VAL A 35 -3.06 -10.51 -8.27
N ALA A 36 -4.23 -10.78 -7.71
CA ALA A 36 -4.72 -12.14 -7.50
C ALA A 36 -5.05 -12.85 -8.82
N GLY A 37 -4.61 -14.11 -8.94
CA GLY A 37 -4.90 -14.99 -10.07
C GLY A 37 -4.12 -14.69 -11.35
N LEU A 38 -3.17 -13.75 -11.32
CA LEU A 38 -2.30 -13.45 -12.45
C LEU A 38 -1.01 -14.29 -12.39
N ASN A 39 -0.48 -14.63 -13.56
CA ASN A 39 0.84 -15.26 -13.65
C ASN A 39 1.97 -14.20 -13.61
N GLU A 40 3.22 -14.67 -13.51
CA GLU A 40 4.39 -13.78 -13.40
C GLU A 40 4.57 -12.84 -14.60
N GLU A 41 4.38 -13.34 -15.82
CA GLU A 41 4.47 -12.54 -17.04
C GLU A 41 3.49 -11.37 -17.00
N GLN A 42 2.24 -11.64 -16.61
CA GLN A 42 1.19 -10.63 -16.47
C GLN A 42 1.54 -9.60 -15.39
N LEU A 43 2.04 -10.04 -14.23
CA LEU A 43 2.37 -9.16 -13.10
C LEU A 43 3.55 -8.22 -13.40
N ARG A 44 4.52 -8.70 -14.19
CA ARG A 44 5.72 -7.94 -14.60
C ARG A 44 5.52 -7.15 -15.90
N ARG A 45 4.36 -7.26 -16.55
CA ARG A 45 4.12 -6.61 -17.84
C ARG A 45 4.03 -5.09 -17.70
N ARG A 46 4.85 -4.38 -18.48
CA ARG A 46 4.75 -2.93 -18.66
C ARG A 46 3.72 -2.62 -19.75
N LEU A 47 2.70 -1.84 -19.40
CA LEU A 47 1.56 -1.53 -20.28
C LEU A 47 1.36 -0.03 -20.52
N VAL A 48 2.23 0.79 -19.94
CA VAL A 48 2.23 2.24 -20.04
C VAL A 48 3.65 2.74 -20.33
N VAL A 49 3.77 4.02 -20.68
CA VAL A 49 5.05 4.64 -21.03
C VAL A 49 5.99 4.75 -19.81
N SER A 50 5.48 4.79 -18.58
CA SER A 50 6.32 4.65 -17.39
C SER A 50 6.75 3.19 -17.17
N ASP A 51 7.74 2.95 -16.31
CA ASP A 51 8.15 1.59 -15.88
C ASP A 51 7.16 0.92 -14.90
N THR A 52 5.94 1.45 -14.80
CA THR A 52 4.92 0.95 -13.87
C THR A 52 4.40 -0.42 -14.32
N THR A 53 4.45 -1.38 -13.39
CA THR A 53 3.89 -2.73 -13.51
C THR A 53 3.03 -3.03 -12.29
N LEU A 54 2.15 -4.04 -12.35
CA LEU A 54 1.37 -4.44 -11.17
C LEU A 54 2.27 -4.87 -10.02
N LEU A 55 3.32 -5.63 -10.32
CA LEU A 55 4.26 -6.07 -9.29
C LEU A 55 5.09 -4.92 -8.72
N GLY A 56 5.49 -3.97 -9.57
CA GLY A 56 6.18 -2.74 -9.16
C GLY A 56 5.35 -1.86 -8.24
N LEU A 57 4.04 -1.76 -8.46
CA LEU A 57 3.13 -1.06 -7.55
C LEU A 57 3.06 -1.72 -6.17
N VAL A 58 3.07 -3.06 -6.11
CA VAL A 58 3.08 -3.79 -4.82
C VAL A 58 4.42 -3.61 -4.10
N GLN A 59 5.55 -3.66 -4.82
CA GLN A 59 6.87 -3.40 -4.24
C GLN A 59 6.93 -1.98 -3.66
N HIS A 60 6.56 -0.97 -4.44
CA HIS A 60 6.52 0.41 -4.00
C HIS A 60 5.68 0.61 -2.74
N LEU A 61 4.46 0.06 -2.70
CA LEU A 61 3.61 0.14 -1.52
C LEU A 61 4.17 -0.63 -0.31
N THR A 62 4.91 -1.72 -0.54
CA THR A 62 5.63 -2.43 0.54
C THR A 62 6.66 -1.52 1.20
N ASP A 63 7.43 -0.80 0.39
CA ASP A 63 8.46 0.10 0.89
C ASP A 63 7.86 1.37 1.49
N ALA A 64 6.75 1.87 0.94
CA ALA A 64 5.98 2.96 1.53
C ALA A 64 5.46 2.63 2.94
N GLU A 65 4.89 1.43 3.14
CA GLU A 65 4.45 0.95 4.46
C GLU A 65 5.61 0.96 5.47
N ARG A 66 6.75 0.38 5.09
CA ARG A 66 7.96 0.32 5.91
C ARG A 66 8.52 1.70 6.22
N TYR A 67 8.58 2.58 5.22
CA TYR A 67 9.10 3.92 5.38
C TYR A 67 8.23 4.78 6.28
N TRP A 68 6.92 4.81 6.04
CA TRP A 68 6.03 5.74 6.72
C TRP A 68 5.62 5.28 8.12
N PHE A 69 5.24 4.01 8.28
CA PHE A 69 4.86 3.49 9.60
C PHE A 69 6.06 2.98 10.40
N GLY A 70 6.98 2.27 9.75
CA GLY A 70 8.16 1.71 10.42
C GLY A 70 9.22 2.76 10.74
N TYR A 71 9.80 3.41 9.73
CA TYR A 71 10.87 4.39 9.96
C TYR A 71 10.34 5.74 10.44
N THR A 72 9.45 6.37 9.69
CA THR A 72 9.03 7.75 9.93
C THR A 72 8.24 7.86 11.22
N PHE A 73 7.20 7.03 11.38
CA PHE A 73 6.37 7.04 12.58
C PHE A 73 7.05 6.36 13.77
N ALA A 74 7.47 5.09 13.65
CA ALA A 74 7.99 4.31 14.76
C ALA A 74 9.52 4.44 14.99
N GLY A 75 10.26 5.08 14.09
CA GLY A 75 11.70 5.32 14.25
C GLY A 75 12.58 4.11 13.99
N ASP A 76 12.09 3.08 13.30
CA ASP A 76 12.84 1.86 13.03
C ASP A 76 13.92 2.07 11.96
N PRO A 77 15.22 2.07 12.31
CA PRO A 77 16.29 2.38 11.37
C PRO A 77 16.46 1.31 10.28
N ARG A 78 15.88 0.11 10.43
CA ARG A 78 15.90 -0.93 9.39
C ARG A 78 15.25 -0.46 8.09
N TYR A 79 14.36 0.53 8.16
CA TYR A 79 13.59 1.04 7.04
C TYR A 79 13.97 2.47 6.62
N ALA A 80 15.10 2.99 7.10
CA ALA A 80 15.55 4.35 6.78
C ALA A 80 15.92 4.54 5.30
N ASP A 81 16.50 3.50 4.69
CA ASP A 81 17.04 3.52 3.33
C ASP A 81 16.21 2.67 2.35
N VAL A 82 14.91 2.50 2.61
CA VAL A 82 14.06 1.76 1.66
C VAL A 82 13.95 2.51 0.34
N ASP A 83 14.14 1.79 -0.75
CA ASP A 83 13.96 2.34 -2.09
C ASP A 83 12.47 2.48 -2.37
N SER A 84 12.05 3.65 -2.84
CA SER A 84 10.65 3.89 -3.23
C SER A 84 10.43 3.68 -4.73
N ASP A 85 11.37 3.03 -5.43
CA ASP A 85 11.21 2.70 -6.83
C ASP A 85 10.08 1.67 -7.07
N MET A 86 9.75 1.49 -8.35
CA MET A 86 8.79 0.49 -8.81
C MET A 86 9.49 -0.68 -9.52
N VAL A 87 10.80 -0.83 -9.33
CA VAL A 87 11.63 -1.78 -10.08
C VAL A 87 11.77 -3.07 -9.29
N VAL A 88 11.10 -4.11 -9.76
CA VAL A 88 11.18 -5.43 -9.10
C VAL A 88 12.34 -6.22 -9.70
N ALA A 89 13.34 -6.51 -8.85
CA ALA A 89 14.49 -7.31 -9.23
C ALA A 89 14.07 -8.65 -9.88
N PRO A 90 14.75 -9.11 -10.96
CA PRO A 90 14.36 -10.31 -11.70
C PRO A 90 14.39 -11.61 -10.87
N ASP A 91 15.21 -11.66 -9.82
CA ASP A 91 15.40 -12.81 -8.94
C ASP A 91 14.36 -12.90 -7.80
N ARG A 92 13.51 -11.87 -7.65
CA ARG A 92 12.43 -11.83 -6.67
C ARG A 92 11.15 -12.40 -7.25
N SER A 93 10.60 -13.48 -6.69
CA SER A 93 9.35 -14.04 -7.20
C SER A 93 8.14 -13.17 -6.85
N PRO A 94 7.05 -13.19 -7.65
CA PRO A 94 5.84 -12.45 -7.31
C PRO A 94 5.27 -12.78 -5.92
N ASP A 95 5.32 -14.05 -5.53
CA ASP A 95 4.87 -14.50 -4.21
C ASP A 95 5.69 -13.87 -3.07
N GLN A 96 7.02 -13.72 -3.24
CA GLN A 96 7.86 -13.05 -2.26
C GLN A 96 7.50 -11.56 -2.11
N ILE A 97 7.18 -10.90 -3.21
CA ILE A 97 6.80 -9.48 -3.23
C ILE A 97 5.44 -9.30 -2.54
N ILE A 98 4.45 -10.11 -2.91
CA ILE A 98 3.10 -10.05 -2.32
C ILE A 98 3.13 -10.44 -0.83
N ALA A 99 3.91 -11.44 -0.44
CA ALA A 99 4.12 -11.79 0.96
C ALA A 99 4.83 -10.67 1.73
N GLY A 100 5.81 -10.01 1.10
CA GLY A 100 6.49 -8.83 1.63
C GLY A 100 5.51 -7.69 1.94
N TYR A 101 4.58 -7.41 1.02
CA TYR A 101 3.56 -6.38 1.24
C TYR A 101 2.65 -6.72 2.42
N ARG A 102 2.19 -7.98 2.52
CA ARG A 102 1.37 -8.43 3.65
C ARG A 102 2.11 -8.32 4.98
N ALA A 103 3.40 -8.65 5.01
CA ALA A 103 4.23 -8.50 6.20
C ALA A 103 4.40 -7.03 6.59
N ALA A 104 4.65 -6.14 5.62
CA ALA A 104 4.74 -4.71 5.88
C ALA A 104 3.43 -4.13 6.43
N ILE A 105 2.27 -4.54 5.89
CA ILE A 105 0.96 -4.17 6.44
C ILE A 105 0.82 -4.61 7.91
N ALA A 106 1.19 -5.85 8.24
CA ALA A 106 1.09 -6.36 9.60
C ALA A 106 2.02 -5.59 10.58
N ASP A 107 3.24 -5.25 10.15
CA ASP A 107 4.16 -4.42 10.92
C ASP A 107 3.57 -3.01 11.14
N SER A 108 3.03 -2.39 10.09
CA SER A 108 2.34 -1.09 10.19
C SER A 108 1.19 -1.13 11.18
N ASP A 109 0.34 -2.16 11.12
CA ASP A 109 -0.80 -2.31 12.03
C ASP A 109 -0.35 -2.48 13.48
N ALA A 110 0.78 -3.16 13.72
CA ALA A 110 1.38 -3.27 15.04
C ALA A 110 1.87 -1.91 15.57
N HIS A 111 2.54 -1.10 14.73
CA HIS A 111 2.97 0.25 15.10
C HIS A 111 1.79 1.18 15.41
N ILE A 112 0.74 1.15 14.59
CA ILE A 112 -0.49 1.91 14.81
C ILE A 112 -1.14 1.50 16.14
N SER A 113 -1.29 0.20 16.38
CA SER A 113 -1.96 -0.32 17.58
C SER A 113 -1.19 -0.03 18.87
N ALA A 114 0.14 0.10 18.78
CA ALA A 114 0.97 0.48 19.93
C ALA A 114 0.91 1.97 20.26
N ALA A 115 0.39 2.82 19.36
CA ALA A 115 0.30 4.26 19.59
C ALA A 115 -0.77 4.60 20.64
N SER A 116 -0.47 5.56 21.52
CA SER A 116 -1.41 6.02 22.55
C SER A 116 -2.51 6.96 22.03
N GLY A 117 -2.62 7.15 20.70
CA GLY A 117 -3.63 7.99 20.07
C GLY A 117 -3.18 8.58 18.73
N LEU A 118 -4.13 9.21 18.04
CA LEU A 118 -3.91 9.78 16.70
C LEU A 118 -3.01 11.03 16.69
N ASP A 119 -2.82 11.69 17.82
CA ASP A 119 -2.00 12.90 17.94
C ASP A 119 -0.53 12.60 18.31
N VAL A 120 -0.16 11.31 18.44
CA VAL A 120 1.25 10.90 18.62
C VAL A 120 2.07 11.38 17.44
N LEU A 121 3.21 12.01 17.73
CA LEU A 121 4.10 12.56 16.71
C LEU A 121 5.03 11.48 16.14
N THR A 122 5.37 11.62 14.86
CA THR A 122 6.36 10.80 14.17
C THR A 122 7.71 10.90 14.85
N ALA A 123 8.42 9.76 14.94
CA ALA A 123 9.79 9.71 15.45
C ALA A 123 10.76 10.51 14.57
N GLN A 124 10.53 10.54 13.26
CA GLN A 124 11.30 11.33 12.30
C GLN A 124 10.50 12.56 11.83
N PRO A 125 11.17 13.68 11.54
CA PRO A 125 10.49 14.85 10.96
C PRO A 125 10.02 14.56 9.53
N VAL A 126 8.91 15.17 9.13
CA VAL A 126 8.43 15.18 7.74
C VAL A 126 8.58 16.60 7.20
N GLY A 127 9.62 16.81 6.41
CA GLY A 127 10.11 18.16 6.11
C GLY A 127 10.72 18.78 7.36
N ASP A 128 10.24 19.95 7.76
CA ASP A 128 10.84 20.73 8.87
C ASP A 128 10.32 20.35 10.28
N ALA A 129 9.30 19.49 10.38
CA ALA A 129 8.68 19.18 11.67
C ALA A 129 8.04 17.78 11.70
N PRO A 130 7.89 17.17 12.89
CA PRO A 130 7.10 15.97 13.05
C PRO A 130 5.64 16.15 12.60
N ARG A 131 4.99 15.03 12.29
CA ARG A 131 3.57 14.95 11.96
C ARG A 131 2.86 14.01 12.90
N THR A 132 1.55 14.11 13.02
CA THR A 132 0.77 13.20 13.85
C THR A 132 0.52 11.87 13.14
N LEU A 133 0.24 10.80 13.89
CA LEU A 133 -0.23 9.52 13.33
C LEU A 133 -1.44 9.72 12.42
N ARG A 134 -2.36 10.64 12.80
CA ARG A 134 -3.50 11.05 11.95
C ARG A 134 -3.06 11.45 10.55
N TRP A 135 -2.01 12.26 10.45
CA TRP A 135 -1.48 12.72 9.18
C TRP A 135 -0.87 11.57 8.38
N VAL A 136 -0.10 10.68 9.05
CA VAL A 136 0.52 9.51 8.39
C VAL A 136 -0.55 8.56 7.83
N LEU A 137 -1.61 8.28 8.59
CA LEU A 137 -2.74 7.45 8.13
C LEU A 137 -3.43 8.06 6.92
N ALA A 138 -3.68 9.37 6.93
CA ALA A 138 -4.29 10.08 5.80
C ALA A 138 -3.39 10.04 4.55
N HIS A 139 -2.09 10.28 4.73
CA HIS A 139 -1.10 10.22 3.65
C HIS A 139 -1.04 8.82 3.03
N MET A 140 -0.85 7.78 3.85
CA MET A 140 -0.75 6.40 3.38
C MET A 140 -2.05 5.88 2.75
N THR A 141 -3.21 6.31 3.25
CA THR A 141 -4.50 6.00 2.62
C THR A 141 -4.58 6.65 1.23
N SER A 142 -4.23 7.93 1.11
CA SER A 142 -4.21 8.63 -0.18
C SER A 142 -3.25 7.99 -1.18
N GLU A 143 -2.05 7.62 -0.73
CA GLU A 143 -1.03 6.99 -1.56
C GLU A 143 -1.50 5.63 -2.07
N THR A 144 -1.99 4.78 -1.16
CA THR A 144 -2.51 3.44 -1.49
C THR A 144 -3.69 3.51 -2.45
N VAL A 145 -4.66 4.41 -2.23
CA VAL A 145 -5.81 4.59 -3.13
C VAL A 145 -5.38 5.06 -4.53
N ARG A 146 -4.40 5.98 -4.62
CA ARG A 146 -3.86 6.42 -5.91
C ARG A 146 -3.27 5.23 -6.68
N HIS A 147 -2.47 4.40 -6.03
CA HIS A 147 -1.86 3.24 -6.68
C HIS A 147 -2.84 2.10 -6.95
N ALA A 148 -3.90 1.94 -6.13
CA ALA A 148 -5.00 1.03 -6.42
C ALA A 148 -5.72 1.41 -7.73
N GLY A 149 -5.95 2.71 -7.97
CA GLY A 149 -6.52 3.20 -9.22
C GLY A 149 -5.62 2.96 -10.44
N HIS A 150 -4.29 3.09 -10.28
CA HIS A 150 -3.35 2.68 -11.33
C HIS A 150 -3.41 1.17 -11.60
N ALA A 151 -3.50 0.36 -10.54
CA ALA A 151 -3.60 -1.08 -10.64
C ALA A 151 -4.90 -1.54 -11.33
N ASP A 152 -6.00 -0.80 -11.17
CA ASP A 152 -7.25 -1.05 -11.91
C ASP A 152 -7.05 -0.96 -13.43
N ILE A 153 -6.42 0.13 -13.90
CA ILE A 153 -6.17 0.33 -15.34
C ILE A 153 -5.22 -0.73 -15.89
N LEU A 154 -4.15 -1.07 -15.15
CA LEU A 154 -3.23 -2.12 -15.57
C LEU A 154 -3.93 -3.49 -15.61
N ARG A 155 -4.79 -3.78 -14.63
CA ARG A 155 -5.54 -5.04 -14.61
C ARG A 155 -6.50 -5.14 -15.80
N GLU A 156 -7.26 -4.08 -16.08
CA GLU A 156 -8.15 -4.02 -17.24
C GLU A 156 -7.40 -4.27 -18.56
N LEU A 157 -6.19 -3.71 -18.71
CA LEU A 157 -5.35 -3.93 -19.89
C LEU A 157 -4.75 -5.35 -19.98
N ILE A 158 -4.65 -6.09 -18.88
CA ILE A 158 -4.10 -7.45 -18.84
C ILE A 158 -5.14 -8.49 -19.26
N ASP A 159 -6.32 -8.47 -18.64
CA ASP A 159 -7.33 -9.52 -18.79
C ASP A 159 -8.77 -9.00 -18.91
N GLY A 160 -8.97 -7.68 -18.96
CA GLY A 160 -10.29 -7.06 -19.04
C GLY A 160 -11.08 -7.07 -17.73
N ALA A 161 -10.52 -7.54 -16.61
CA ALA A 161 -11.19 -7.49 -15.32
C ALA A 161 -11.27 -6.06 -14.80
N THR A 162 -12.46 -5.65 -14.36
CA THR A 162 -12.70 -4.34 -13.74
C THR A 162 -13.09 -4.47 -12.27
N GLY A 163 -12.75 -3.46 -11.46
CA GLY A 163 -13.14 -3.39 -10.05
C GLY A 163 -13.59 -2.00 -9.57
N ARG A 164 -14.06 -1.19 -10.51
CA ARG A 164 -14.75 0.08 -10.27
C ARG A 164 -16.21 -0.14 -9.90
#